data_AF-A0A3B9AI68-F1
#
_entry.id   AF-A0A3B9AI68-F1
#
_cell.length_a   1.000
_cell.length_b   1.000
_cell.length_c   1.000
_cell.angle_alpha   90.00
_cell.angle_beta   90.00
_cell.angle_gamma   90.00
#
_symmetry.space_group_name_H-M   'P 1'
#
loop_
_entity.id
_entity.type
_entity.pdbx_description
1 polymer ?
#
loop_
_entity_poly.entity_id
_entity_poly.type
_entity_poly.pdbx_seq_one_letter_code
_entity_poly.pdbx_strand_id
1 'polypeptide(L)'
;MMRQLRDKFEGRIKEKQISEDFDETVITIPVVVNVVYHTPEENISDAQIQSQIDVLNEDFRLLNSDASNLPFAFSSLKADCRINFCLAKRDPNGCPTTGIRRRETDKSVFTSDFDHVKFNSSGGLDNWDRTQYLNIWVCNMNSTPLGYAQFPFGPSETDGVVVDYRYFGTIGTATAPYNLGRTATHEIGHWLNLYHIWRTDGCDWDDVVADTPLQDDANYDCPSFPIVSCSNGPNGDLFMNYMDYVDDACMYMFSKGQKNRMRALFEPLGGRHSIANSAACEPVCPCTTNMVTHIYVNTEYDTDQIMPGDVYIHSGAELSIQAKVGMLQGTKIIVERNARLIIESGGIVTKACEAPHWAGIVVLGNSQKDQPDHDAILTDPEQGGIVKIDWGTVEWALTGVSAGGGFGPEFWGGLIWTNNAVFQKNRKDAEFMKYKKALNKSRFKNTRFLQGMPTVPQTTREGISIWETDGIEFDDCDIYSKGMQGIRTYDAGIKVHNGCNFEFNQIGVSCYATYPMSYKSVIGTATTENLFYGNQYDVYASTASGFLGLYNPLGKFSMDVINNHFEGSQYGVIMDGPSNFRIGGNTFTDVGVSAWTANTGFNNTMNQNLVGCNRIESRFNIGILAIGENKEM
;
A
#
# COMPACT_ATOMS: atom_id res chain seq x y z
N MET A 1 -8.54 -45.99 8.07
CA MET A 1 -7.73 -44.83 8.50
C MET A 1 -8.61 -43.69 9.04
N MET A 2 -9.55 -43.13 8.26
CA MET A 2 -10.41 -42.01 8.71
C MET A 2 -11.28 -42.32 9.96
N ARG A 3 -11.88 -43.52 10.04
CA ARG A 3 -12.63 -43.96 11.24
C ARG A 3 -11.78 -43.96 12.52
N GLN A 4 -10.53 -44.43 12.43
CA GLN A 4 -9.60 -44.43 13.56
C GLN A 4 -9.16 -43.02 13.98
N LEU A 5 -9.09 -42.07 13.04
CA LEU A 5 -8.79 -40.66 13.35
C LEU A 5 -9.97 -39.99 14.06
N ARG A 6 -11.20 -40.24 13.60
CA ARG A 6 -12.43 -39.81 14.27
C ARG A 6 -12.53 -40.37 15.68
N ASP A 7 -12.39 -41.69 15.84
CA ASP A 7 -12.49 -42.34 17.16
C ASP A 7 -11.43 -41.80 18.15
N LYS A 8 -10.21 -41.53 17.67
CA LYS A 8 -9.15 -40.87 18.48
C LYS A 8 -9.48 -39.43 18.83
N PHE A 9 -10.10 -38.67 17.93
CA PHE A 9 -10.50 -37.29 18.18
C PHE A 9 -11.64 -37.22 19.20
N GLU A 10 -12.67 -38.07 19.04
CA GLU A 10 -13.79 -38.19 19.99
C GLU A 10 -13.33 -38.63 21.38
N GLY A 11 -12.37 -39.56 21.46
CA GLY A 11 -11.74 -39.94 22.73
C GLY A 11 -11.03 -38.77 23.41
N ARG A 12 -10.33 -37.93 22.63
CA ARG A 12 -9.60 -36.76 23.15
C ARG A 12 -10.52 -35.64 23.66
N ILE A 13 -11.66 -35.39 23.01
CA ILE A 13 -12.64 -34.40 23.50
C ILE A 13 -13.15 -34.80 24.89
N LYS A 14 -13.34 -36.10 25.14
CA LYS A 14 -13.78 -36.61 26.45
C LYS A 14 -12.70 -36.52 27.54
N GLU A 15 -11.42 -36.52 27.17
CA GLU A 15 -10.28 -36.54 28.10
C GLU A 15 -9.64 -35.17 28.38
N LYS A 16 -9.85 -34.16 27.51
CA LYS A 16 -9.24 -32.83 27.64
C LYS A 16 -10.25 -31.75 27.99
N GLN A 17 -9.94 -30.96 29.02
CA GLN A 17 -10.33 -29.55 29.06
C GLN A 17 -9.48 -28.80 28.02
N ILE A 18 -10.11 -27.97 27.18
CA ILE A 18 -9.42 -27.09 26.23
C ILE A 18 -8.47 -26.20 27.05
N SER A 19 -7.26 -25.95 26.55
CA SER A 19 -6.34 -25.06 27.27
C SER A 19 -6.96 -23.66 27.40
N GLU A 20 -6.92 -23.08 28.60
CA GLU A 20 -7.53 -21.78 28.88
C GLU A 20 -7.01 -20.69 27.91
N ASP A 21 -5.71 -20.71 27.60
CA ASP A 21 -5.08 -19.82 26.63
C ASP A 21 -5.66 -19.98 25.21
N PHE A 22 -5.95 -21.21 24.77
CA PHE A 22 -6.54 -21.43 23.46
C PHE A 22 -8.01 -21.02 23.44
N ASP A 23 -8.76 -21.22 24.52
CA ASP A 23 -10.17 -20.83 24.59
C ASP A 23 -10.38 -19.30 24.49
N GLU A 24 -9.42 -18.49 24.93
CA GLU A 24 -9.46 -17.01 24.89
C GLU A 24 -9.20 -16.40 23.49
N THR A 25 -8.64 -17.16 22.54
CA THR A 25 -8.32 -16.64 21.20
C THR A 25 -9.54 -16.61 20.26
N VAL A 26 -9.69 -15.52 19.51
CA VAL A 26 -10.67 -15.47 18.40
C VAL A 26 -10.05 -16.09 17.16
N ILE A 27 -10.69 -17.11 16.61
CA ILE A 27 -10.26 -17.80 15.39
C ILE A 27 -10.99 -17.16 14.20
N THR A 28 -10.27 -16.66 13.21
CA THR A 28 -10.87 -16.16 11.98
C THR A 28 -10.74 -17.18 10.86
N ILE A 29 -11.87 -17.61 10.30
CA ILE A 29 -11.94 -18.61 9.23
C ILE A 29 -12.09 -17.90 7.89
N PRO A 30 -11.14 -18.07 6.94
CA PRO A 30 -11.29 -17.57 5.59
C PRO A 30 -12.35 -18.37 4.83
N VAL A 31 -13.26 -17.66 4.17
CA VAL A 31 -14.40 -18.21 3.44
C VAL A 31 -14.26 -17.92 1.96
N VAL A 32 -14.53 -18.92 1.13
CA VAL A 32 -14.82 -18.73 -0.30
C VAL A 32 -16.25 -19.17 -0.59
N VAL A 33 -17.02 -18.26 -1.20
CA VAL A 33 -18.41 -18.52 -1.59
C VAL A 33 -18.46 -18.83 -3.09
N ASN A 34 -18.87 -20.05 -3.42
CA ASN A 34 -18.97 -20.60 -4.76
C ASN A 34 -20.44 -20.57 -5.21
N VAL A 35 -20.86 -19.49 -5.87
CA VAL A 35 -22.20 -19.35 -6.44
C VAL A 35 -22.27 -20.12 -7.77
N VAL A 36 -23.11 -21.15 -7.83
CA VAL A 36 -23.37 -21.95 -9.02
C VAL A 36 -24.82 -21.74 -9.44
N TYR A 37 -25.03 -21.08 -10.58
CA TYR A 37 -26.35 -20.56 -10.96
C TYR A 37 -26.76 -21.00 -12.37
N HIS A 38 -28.04 -21.29 -12.56
CA HIS A 38 -28.69 -21.60 -13.83
C HIS A 38 -29.51 -20.42 -14.35
N THR A 39 -30.15 -19.67 -13.45
CA THR A 39 -30.92 -18.46 -13.79
C THR A 39 -30.30 -17.19 -13.20
N PRO A 40 -30.63 -15.99 -13.71
CA PRO A 40 -30.14 -14.73 -13.15
C PRO A 40 -30.50 -14.53 -11.67
N GLU A 41 -31.66 -15.04 -11.23
CA GLU A 41 -32.11 -14.93 -9.84
C GLU A 41 -31.24 -15.76 -8.88
N GLU A 42 -30.73 -16.91 -9.33
CA GLU A 42 -29.82 -17.77 -8.56
C GLU A 42 -28.42 -17.14 -8.42
N ASN A 43 -28.06 -16.17 -9.29
CA ASN A 43 -26.80 -15.44 -9.24
C ASN A 43 -26.84 -14.31 -8.18
N ILE A 44 -27.00 -14.70 -6.91
CA ILE A 44 -27.23 -13.80 -5.77
C ILE A 44 -26.19 -12.68 -5.64
N SER A 45 -26.61 -11.50 -5.19
CA SER A 45 -25.72 -10.33 -5.11
C SER A 45 -24.57 -10.47 -4.10
N ASP A 46 -23.47 -9.74 -4.30
CA ASP A 46 -22.37 -9.67 -3.33
C ASP A 46 -22.85 -9.15 -1.97
N ALA A 47 -23.83 -8.23 -1.95
CA ALA A 47 -24.43 -7.71 -0.72
C ALA A 47 -25.18 -8.81 0.06
N GLN A 48 -25.90 -9.70 -0.63
CA GLN A 48 -26.56 -10.84 0.00
C GLN A 48 -25.52 -11.81 0.58
N ILE A 49 -24.42 -12.06 -0.14
CA ILE A 49 -23.32 -12.88 0.38
C ILE A 49 -22.69 -12.24 1.63
N GLN A 50 -22.43 -10.94 1.61
CA GLN A 50 -21.88 -10.23 2.75
C GLN A 50 -22.82 -10.30 3.96
N SER A 51 -24.14 -10.16 3.75
CA SER A 51 -25.13 -10.29 4.84
C SER A 51 -25.08 -11.65 5.53
N GLN A 52 -24.74 -12.73 4.81
CA GLN A 52 -24.55 -14.04 5.44
C GLN A 52 -23.29 -14.07 6.29
N ILE A 53 -22.17 -13.50 5.81
CA ILE A 53 -20.92 -13.43 6.56
C ILE A 53 -21.11 -12.61 7.84
N ASP A 54 -21.93 -11.56 7.79
CA ASP A 54 -22.29 -10.74 8.95
C ASP A 54 -23.07 -11.59 9.98
N VAL A 55 -24.11 -12.33 9.56
CA VAL A 55 -24.86 -13.25 10.43
C VAL A 55 -23.97 -14.31 11.06
N LEU A 56 -23.06 -14.91 10.30
CA LEU A 56 -22.12 -15.90 10.86
C LEU A 56 -21.23 -15.28 11.96
N ASN A 57 -20.76 -14.05 11.75
CA ASN A 57 -20.00 -13.33 12.77
C ASN A 57 -20.87 -12.94 13.98
N GLU A 58 -22.17 -12.71 13.79
CA GLU A 58 -23.09 -12.45 14.89
C GLU A 58 -23.34 -13.72 15.74
N ASP A 59 -23.77 -14.80 15.09
CA ASP A 59 -24.18 -16.06 15.74
C ASP A 59 -22.99 -16.76 16.42
N PHE A 60 -21.83 -16.86 15.76
CA PHE A 60 -20.65 -17.52 16.34
C PHE A 60 -19.91 -16.66 17.38
N ARG A 61 -20.26 -15.38 17.51
CA ARG A 61 -19.71 -14.47 18.53
C ARG A 61 -20.71 -14.08 19.62
N LEU A 62 -21.93 -14.61 19.57
CA LEU A 62 -23.02 -14.22 20.47
C LEU A 62 -23.27 -12.70 20.45
N LEU A 63 -23.17 -12.09 19.26
CA LEU A 63 -23.48 -10.68 19.00
C LEU A 63 -24.88 -10.50 18.37
N ASN A 64 -25.54 -11.62 18.05
CA ASN A 64 -26.91 -11.65 17.55
C ASN A 64 -27.89 -11.07 18.60
N SER A 65 -28.74 -10.14 18.16
CA SER A 65 -29.64 -9.40 19.07
C SER A 65 -30.76 -10.27 19.67
N ASP A 66 -31.18 -11.31 18.95
CA ASP A 66 -32.21 -12.28 19.34
C ASP A 66 -31.76 -13.26 20.43
N ALA A 67 -30.46 -13.33 20.78
CA ALA A 67 -29.98 -14.04 21.98
C ALA A 67 -30.61 -13.51 23.28
N SER A 68 -31.25 -12.33 23.25
CA SER A 68 -32.04 -11.80 24.37
C SER A 68 -33.37 -12.55 24.60
N ASN A 69 -33.85 -13.33 23.62
CA ASN A 69 -35.08 -14.12 23.72
C ASN A 69 -34.90 -15.44 24.49
N LEU A 70 -33.66 -15.79 24.88
CA LEU A 70 -33.35 -17.00 25.63
C LEU A 70 -34.17 -17.11 26.93
N PRO A 71 -34.85 -18.24 27.17
CA PRO A 71 -35.44 -18.53 28.46
C PRO A 71 -34.38 -18.44 29.57
N PHE A 72 -34.74 -17.83 30.70
CA PHE A 72 -33.82 -17.64 31.82
C PHE A 72 -33.13 -18.95 32.26
N ALA A 73 -33.86 -20.07 32.17
CA ALA A 73 -33.39 -21.42 32.47
C ALA A 73 -32.15 -21.86 31.67
N PHE A 74 -31.98 -21.35 30.44
CA PHE A 74 -30.85 -21.69 29.56
C PHE A 74 -29.85 -20.55 29.36
N SER A 75 -30.10 -19.39 29.99
CA SER A 75 -29.27 -18.19 29.84
C SER A 75 -27.79 -18.41 30.18
N SER A 76 -27.49 -19.34 31.10
CA SER A 76 -26.12 -19.68 31.50
C SER A 76 -25.39 -20.61 30.53
N LEU A 77 -26.10 -21.22 29.57
CA LEU A 77 -25.56 -22.21 28.63
C LEU A 77 -24.99 -21.57 27.37
N LYS A 78 -25.50 -20.42 26.94
CA LYS A 78 -25.06 -19.72 25.73
C LYS A 78 -23.56 -19.41 25.74
N ALA A 79 -22.95 -19.43 24.55
CA ALA A 79 -21.52 -19.23 24.39
C ALA A 79 -21.18 -18.28 23.23
N ASP A 80 -20.25 -17.34 23.47
CA ASP A 80 -19.42 -16.76 22.41
C ASP A 80 -18.43 -17.86 21.97
N CYS A 81 -18.59 -18.39 20.77
CA CYS A 81 -17.74 -19.47 20.26
C CYS A 81 -16.33 -18.97 19.91
N ARG A 82 -16.14 -17.65 19.85
CA ARG A 82 -14.89 -16.96 19.50
C ARG A 82 -14.38 -17.40 18.13
N ILE A 83 -15.30 -17.50 17.17
CA ILE A 83 -15.02 -17.79 15.77
C ILE A 83 -15.60 -16.64 14.93
N ASN A 84 -14.75 -16.03 14.10
CA ASN A 84 -15.13 -15.05 13.08
C ASN A 84 -14.96 -15.68 11.69
N PHE A 85 -15.61 -15.07 10.70
CA PHE A 85 -15.53 -15.43 9.29
C PHE A 85 -15.18 -14.19 8.47
N CYS A 86 -14.33 -14.37 7.47
CA CYS A 86 -14.00 -13.33 6.51
C CYS A 86 -14.19 -13.89 5.09
N LEU A 87 -14.63 -13.07 4.14
CA LEU A 87 -14.41 -13.42 2.73
C LEU A 87 -12.91 -13.36 2.44
N ALA A 88 -12.38 -14.44 1.84
CA ALA A 88 -10.98 -14.53 1.48
C ALA A 88 -10.54 -13.33 0.64
N LYS A 89 -9.36 -12.81 0.95
CA LYS A 89 -8.68 -11.72 0.24
C LYS A 89 -7.50 -12.22 -0.58
N ARG A 90 -7.09 -13.49 -0.38
CA ARG A 90 -6.09 -14.22 -1.18
C ARG A 90 -6.76 -15.44 -1.82
N ASP A 91 -6.50 -15.69 -3.08
CA ASP A 91 -6.87 -16.93 -3.76
C ASP A 91 -5.80 -18.02 -3.53
N PRO A 92 -6.00 -19.26 -3.99
CA PRO A 92 -5.01 -20.34 -3.84
C PRO A 92 -3.66 -20.07 -4.50
N ASN A 93 -3.58 -19.12 -5.44
CA ASN A 93 -2.33 -18.70 -6.07
C ASN A 93 -1.64 -17.55 -5.30
N GLY A 94 -2.24 -17.08 -4.21
CA GLY A 94 -1.73 -15.97 -3.40
C GLY A 94 -2.14 -14.59 -3.94
N CYS A 95 -3.16 -14.52 -4.80
CA CYS A 95 -3.57 -13.32 -5.54
C CYS A 95 -4.82 -12.67 -4.94
N PRO A 96 -5.06 -11.36 -5.14
CA PRO A 96 -6.23 -10.71 -4.58
C PRO A 96 -7.49 -11.34 -5.13
N THR A 97 -8.45 -11.57 -4.24
CA THR A 97 -9.77 -12.08 -4.59
C THR A 97 -10.83 -11.39 -3.73
N THR A 98 -12.07 -11.39 -4.22
CA THR A 98 -13.24 -10.97 -3.44
C THR A 98 -13.68 -12.05 -2.46
N GLY A 99 -13.16 -13.28 -2.59
CA GLY A 99 -13.64 -14.46 -1.87
C GLY A 99 -14.95 -15.02 -2.44
N ILE A 100 -15.38 -14.52 -3.60
CA ILE A 100 -16.61 -14.93 -4.27
C ILE A 100 -16.27 -15.45 -5.66
N ARG A 101 -16.74 -16.66 -5.96
CA ARG A 101 -16.63 -17.30 -7.28
C ARG A 101 -18.03 -17.52 -7.83
N ARG A 102 -18.20 -17.31 -9.12
CA ARG A 102 -19.49 -17.45 -9.81
C ARG A 102 -19.31 -18.35 -11.03
N ARG A 103 -20.22 -19.30 -11.21
CA ARG A 103 -20.25 -20.16 -12.39
C ARG A 103 -21.68 -20.39 -12.86
N GLU A 104 -21.91 -20.06 -14.12
CA GLU A 104 -23.13 -20.47 -14.82
C GLU A 104 -23.12 -21.98 -15.10
N THR A 105 -24.28 -22.62 -14.99
CA THR A 105 -24.44 -24.06 -15.19
C THR A 105 -25.69 -24.40 -15.99
N ASP A 106 -25.67 -25.55 -16.66
CA ASP A 106 -26.84 -26.12 -17.35
C ASP A 106 -27.72 -26.97 -16.42
N LYS A 107 -27.28 -27.20 -15.18
CA LYS A 107 -28.03 -27.93 -14.15
C LYS A 107 -29.06 -27.02 -13.50
N SER A 108 -30.34 -27.37 -13.62
CA SER A 108 -31.42 -26.65 -12.94
C SER A 108 -31.53 -26.93 -11.44
N VAL A 109 -30.99 -28.07 -10.96
CA VAL A 109 -31.01 -28.47 -9.55
C VAL A 109 -29.77 -29.30 -9.21
N PHE A 110 -29.22 -29.13 -8.01
CA PHE A 110 -28.24 -30.02 -7.39
C PHE A 110 -28.83 -30.76 -6.20
N THR A 111 -28.44 -32.02 -5.99
CA THR A 111 -28.85 -32.83 -4.82
C THR A 111 -27.65 -33.14 -3.93
N SER A 112 -27.93 -33.52 -2.68
CA SER A 112 -26.92 -33.90 -1.68
C SER A 112 -26.34 -35.31 -1.88
N ASP A 113 -26.89 -36.13 -2.78
CA ASP A 113 -26.53 -37.54 -2.90
C ASP A 113 -25.12 -37.78 -3.46
N PHE A 114 -24.64 -36.86 -4.31
CA PHE A 114 -23.42 -37.05 -5.12
C PHE A 114 -22.46 -35.86 -5.12
N ASP A 115 -22.72 -34.82 -4.29
CA ASP A 115 -21.87 -33.63 -4.20
C ASP A 115 -21.60 -32.94 -5.56
N HIS A 116 -22.49 -33.08 -6.56
CA HIS A 116 -22.21 -32.63 -7.93
C HIS A 116 -21.88 -31.12 -8.03
N VAL A 117 -22.39 -30.29 -7.12
CA VAL A 117 -22.09 -28.86 -7.06
C VAL A 117 -20.62 -28.58 -6.69
N LYS A 118 -19.93 -29.54 -6.07
CA LYS A 118 -18.54 -29.41 -5.61
C LYS A 118 -17.50 -29.82 -6.66
N PHE A 119 -17.93 -30.17 -7.87
CA PHE A 119 -17.04 -30.61 -8.94
C PHE A 119 -17.31 -29.89 -10.26
N ASN A 120 -16.24 -29.42 -10.88
CA ASN A 120 -16.30 -28.76 -12.17
C ASN A 120 -16.84 -29.68 -13.29
N SER A 121 -16.55 -30.98 -13.19
CA SER A 121 -16.90 -32.01 -14.17
C SER A 121 -18.40 -32.33 -14.21
N SER A 122 -19.15 -32.01 -13.15
CA SER A 122 -20.59 -32.24 -13.03
C SER A 122 -21.44 -30.96 -13.10
N GLY A 123 -20.83 -29.85 -13.51
CA GLY A 123 -21.52 -28.55 -13.63
C GLY A 123 -21.42 -27.66 -12.41
N GLY A 124 -20.67 -28.07 -11.37
CA GLY A 124 -20.40 -27.32 -10.15
C GLY A 124 -19.07 -26.57 -10.16
N LEU A 125 -18.48 -26.33 -8.99
CA LEU A 125 -17.19 -25.68 -8.81
C LEU A 125 -16.28 -26.49 -7.88
N ASP A 126 -15.07 -26.84 -8.34
CA ASP A 126 -14.06 -27.50 -7.50
C ASP A 126 -13.71 -26.61 -6.30
N ASN A 127 -13.46 -27.24 -5.14
CA ASN A 127 -13.13 -26.52 -3.92
C ASN A 127 -11.76 -25.83 -3.99
N TRP A 128 -11.60 -24.76 -3.22
CA TRP A 128 -10.28 -24.29 -2.82
C TRP A 128 -9.76 -25.15 -1.66
N ASP A 129 -8.44 -25.18 -1.47
CA ASP A 129 -7.78 -26.02 -0.46
C ASP A 129 -8.43 -25.86 0.93
N ARG A 130 -9.08 -26.92 1.41
CA ARG A 130 -9.79 -26.93 2.70
C ARG A 130 -8.89 -26.64 3.90
N THR A 131 -7.57 -26.77 3.74
CA THR A 131 -6.62 -26.44 4.81
C THR A 131 -6.50 -24.93 5.01
N GLN A 132 -6.94 -24.13 4.03
CA GLN A 132 -6.87 -22.67 3.98
C GLN A 132 -8.25 -21.99 3.91
N TYR A 133 -9.27 -22.66 3.38
CA TYR A 133 -10.59 -22.05 3.13
C TYR A 133 -11.75 -22.94 3.61
N LEU A 134 -12.76 -22.32 4.23
CA LEU A 134 -14.11 -22.87 4.31
C LEU A 134 -14.78 -22.61 2.96
N ASN A 135 -15.11 -23.69 2.26
CA ASN A 135 -15.85 -23.61 1.01
C ASN A 135 -17.35 -23.65 1.30
N ILE A 136 -18.05 -22.64 0.82
CA ILE A 136 -19.52 -22.55 0.86
C ILE A 136 -20.00 -22.58 -0.58
N TRP A 137 -20.80 -23.56 -0.97
CA TRP A 137 -21.48 -23.55 -2.27
C TRP A 137 -22.90 -23.02 -2.10
N VAL A 138 -23.30 -22.15 -3.02
CA VAL A 138 -24.67 -21.63 -3.09
C VAL A 138 -25.24 -22.00 -4.45
N CYS A 139 -26.33 -22.75 -4.46
CA CYS A 139 -26.97 -23.21 -5.70
C CYS A 139 -28.46 -23.45 -5.51
N ASN A 140 -29.15 -23.85 -6.57
CA ASN A 140 -30.53 -24.33 -6.47
C ASN A 140 -30.56 -25.79 -6.02
N MET A 141 -31.13 -26.05 -4.83
CA MET A 141 -31.28 -27.39 -4.24
C MET A 141 -32.75 -27.84 -4.19
N ASN A 142 -33.66 -27.11 -4.84
CA ASN A 142 -35.09 -27.38 -4.84
C ASN A 142 -35.71 -27.44 -3.42
N SER A 143 -35.21 -26.60 -2.49
CA SER A 143 -35.75 -26.32 -1.15
C SER A 143 -35.66 -27.43 -0.11
N THR A 144 -35.33 -28.65 -0.49
CA THR A 144 -35.24 -29.76 0.46
C THR A 144 -34.12 -30.70 0.05
N PRO A 145 -33.04 -30.80 0.85
CA PRO A 145 -32.78 -30.06 2.09
C PRO A 145 -32.49 -28.56 1.85
N LEU A 146 -32.53 -27.73 2.91
CA LEU A 146 -32.19 -26.29 2.83
C LEU A 146 -30.68 -26.09 2.61
N GLY A 147 -29.88 -27.02 3.13
CA GLY A 147 -28.43 -27.08 3.00
C GLY A 147 -27.91 -28.47 3.39
N TYR A 148 -26.60 -28.67 3.27
CA TYR A 148 -25.92 -29.82 3.86
C TYR A 148 -24.43 -29.53 4.07
N ALA A 149 -23.84 -30.21 5.05
CA ALA A 149 -22.44 -30.08 5.41
C ALA A 149 -21.69 -31.41 5.34
N GLN A 150 -20.39 -31.32 5.08
CA GLN A 150 -19.49 -32.44 5.33
C GLN A 150 -18.86 -32.34 6.73
N PHE A 151 -19.09 -33.36 7.56
CA PHE A 151 -18.41 -33.51 8.85
C PHE A 151 -16.88 -33.57 8.69
N PRO A 152 -16.12 -33.19 9.73
CA PRO A 152 -14.66 -33.34 9.74
C PRO A 152 -14.19 -34.76 9.43
N PHE A 153 -12.95 -34.85 8.92
CA PHE A 153 -12.30 -36.10 8.53
C PHE A 153 -12.96 -36.83 7.34
N GLY A 154 -13.80 -36.13 6.57
CA GLY A 154 -14.25 -36.56 5.24
C GLY A 154 -13.18 -36.33 4.14
N PRO A 155 -13.51 -36.67 2.87
CA PRO A 155 -12.65 -36.40 1.72
C PRO A 155 -12.32 -34.92 1.56
N SER A 156 -11.15 -34.60 1.01
CA SER A 156 -10.68 -33.23 0.97
C SER A 156 -11.43 -32.39 -0.06
N GLU A 157 -11.82 -33.03 -1.16
CA GLU A 157 -12.41 -32.46 -2.37
C GLU A 157 -13.84 -31.97 -2.15
N THR A 158 -14.54 -32.55 -1.16
CA THR A 158 -15.95 -32.27 -0.85
C THR A 158 -16.14 -31.59 0.51
N ASP A 159 -15.05 -31.21 1.20
CA ASP A 159 -15.11 -30.53 2.50
C ASP A 159 -15.68 -29.10 2.37
N GLY A 160 -16.70 -28.81 3.18
CA GLY A 160 -17.39 -27.53 3.22
C GLY A 160 -18.90 -27.72 3.40
N VAL A 161 -19.66 -26.69 3.06
CA VAL A 161 -21.12 -26.62 3.22
C VAL A 161 -21.78 -26.19 1.93
N VAL A 162 -23.01 -26.61 1.71
CA VAL A 162 -23.85 -26.20 0.58
C VAL A 162 -25.15 -25.65 1.12
N VAL A 163 -25.63 -24.54 0.57
CA VAL A 163 -26.88 -23.89 0.98
C VAL A 163 -27.69 -23.52 -0.26
N ASP A 164 -29.00 -23.72 -0.22
CA ASP A 164 -29.91 -23.26 -1.26
C ASP A 164 -29.87 -21.72 -1.34
N TYR A 165 -29.78 -21.15 -2.54
CA TYR A 165 -29.70 -19.70 -2.73
C TYR A 165 -30.87 -18.91 -2.12
N ARG A 166 -32.02 -19.57 -1.88
CA ARG A 166 -33.20 -18.95 -1.24
C ARG A 166 -33.09 -18.86 0.28
N TYR A 167 -32.11 -19.50 0.90
CA TYR A 167 -31.93 -19.53 2.35
C TYR A 167 -30.50 -19.11 2.74
N PHE A 168 -29.85 -18.31 1.89
CA PHE A 168 -28.51 -17.78 2.11
C PHE A 168 -28.53 -16.25 2.23
N GLY A 169 -28.02 -15.72 3.34
CA GLY A 169 -28.07 -14.30 3.69
C GLY A 169 -29.43 -13.86 4.22
N THR A 170 -29.60 -12.54 4.38
CA THR A 170 -30.80 -11.93 5.00
C THR A 170 -31.54 -10.95 4.10
N ILE A 171 -31.02 -10.73 2.90
CA ILE A 171 -31.56 -9.82 1.89
C ILE A 171 -31.61 -10.51 0.53
N GLY A 172 -32.14 -9.82 -0.48
CA GLY A 172 -32.18 -10.36 -1.85
C GLY A 172 -33.16 -11.52 -1.98
N THR A 173 -32.67 -12.71 -2.33
CA THR A 173 -33.50 -13.90 -2.57
C THR A 173 -33.83 -14.71 -1.31
N ALA A 174 -33.29 -14.33 -0.15
CA ALA A 174 -33.57 -14.97 1.13
C ALA A 174 -35.09 -14.99 1.42
N THR A 175 -35.66 -16.17 1.66
CA THR A 175 -37.13 -16.39 1.72
C THR A 175 -37.55 -16.93 3.09
N ALA A 176 -38.53 -16.27 3.71
CA ALA A 176 -39.06 -16.65 5.01
C ALA A 176 -39.72 -18.05 4.95
N PRO A 177 -39.65 -18.86 6.03
CA PRO A 177 -39.16 -18.52 7.36
C PRO A 177 -37.63 -18.63 7.56
N TYR A 178 -36.88 -19.03 6.53
CA TYR A 178 -35.43 -19.24 6.59
C TYR A 178 -34.65 -18.11 5.89
N ASN A 179 -34.98 -16.85 6.22
CA ASN A 179 -34.45 -15.64 5.59
C ASN A 179 -33.54 -14.82 6.51
N LEU A 180 -33.00 -15.46 7.53
CA LEU A 180 -32.28 -14.81 8.60
C LEU A 180 -30.86 -15.38 8.74
N GLY A 181 -30.44 -16.23 7.77
CA GLY A 181 -29.09 -16.72 7.57
C GLY A 181 -28.72 -17.94 8.41
N ARG A 182 -29.68 -18.56 9.12
CA ARG A 182 -29.35 -19.59 10.15
C ARG A 182 -29.19 -20.98 9.56
N THR A 183 -29.69 -21.21 8.34
CA THR A 183 -29.32 -22.42 7.58
C THR A 183 -27.79 -22.55 7.46
N ALA A 184 -27.07 -21.49 7.10
CA ALA A 184 -25.61 -21.56 7.02
C ALA A 184 -24.94 -21.71 8.41
N THR A 185 -25.50 -21.07 9.45
CA THR A 185 -25.04 -21.24 10.84
C THR A 185 -25.13 -22.71 11.28
N HIS A 186 -26.26 -23.37 11.00
CA HIS A 186 -26.50 -24.78 11.26
C HIS A 186 -25.51 -25.69 10.52
N GLU A 187 -25.38 -25.51 9.20
CA GLU A 187 -24.47 -26.33 8.39
C GLU A 187 -23.00 -26.15 8.79
N ILE A 188 -22.59 -24.93 9.16
CA ILE A 188 -21.24 -24.68 9.66
C ILE A 188 -21.05 -25.31 11.04
N GLY A 189 -22.10 -25.41 11.86
CA GLY A 189 -22.09 -26.22 13.09
C GLY A 189 -21.71 -27.69 12.82
N HIS A 190 -22.33 -28.32 11.82
CA HIS A 190 -21.96 -29.68 11.37
C HIS A 190 -20.52 -29.75 10.83
N TRP A 191 -20.12 -28.79 10.02
CA TRP A 191 -18.74 -28.67 9.56
C TRP A 191 -17.78 -28.52 10.76
N LEU A 192 -18.21 -27.93 11.87
CA LEU A 192 -17.48 -27.83 13.13
C LEU A 192 -17.75 -28.98 14.12
N ASN A 193 -18.19 -30.14 13.63
CA ASN A 193 -18.38 -31.38 14.39
C ASN A 193 -19.57 -31.41 15.35
N LEU A 194 -20.55 -30.53 15.20
CA LEU A 194 -21.80 -30.60 15.96
C LEU A 194 -22.77 -31.57 15.28
N TYR A 195 -23.47 -32.37 16.09
CA TYR A 195 -24.60 -33.16 15.63
C TYR A 195 -25.89 -32.37 15.81
N HIS A 196 -26.97 -32.82 15.17
CA HIS A 196 -28.31 -32.40 15.58
C HIS A 196 -28.52 -32.72 17.06
N ILE A 197 -29.23 -31.84 17.77
CA ILE A 197 -29.38 -31.92 19.24
C ILE A 197 -30.20 -33.14 19.69
N TRP A 198 -31.12 -33.65 18.84
CA TRP A 198 -31.83 -34.92 19.07
C TRP A 198 -31.07 -36.13 18.53
N ARG A 199 -30.09 -35.92 17.65
CA ARG A 199 -29.24 -36.90 16.95
C ARG A 199 -29.97 -37.96 16.09
N THR A 200 -30.93 -38.68 16.65
CA THR A 200 -31.84 -39.63 15.99
C THR A 200 -33.09 -39.78 16.85
N ASP A 201 -34.20 -40.15 16.23
CA ASP A 201 -35.48 -40.34 16.91
C ASP A 201 -35.33 -41.28 18.11
N GLY A 202 -35.87 -40.88 19.26
CA GLY A 202 -35.79 -41.61 20.51
C GLY A 202 -34.73 -41.08 21.48
N CYS A 203 -34.86 -41.47 22.75
CA CYS A 203 -33.98 -41.03 23.83
C CYS A 203 -32.71 -41.89 24.03
N ASP A 204 -32.31 -42.67 23.02
CA ASP A 204 -31.21 -43.64 23.14
C ASP A 204 -29.84 -43.05 22.76
N TRP A 205 -29.82 -41.92 22.05
CA TRP A 205 -28.59 -41.35 21.48
C TRP A 205 -28.49 -39.86 21.78
N ASP A 206 -27.38 -39.50 22.41
CA ASP A 206 -27.05 -38.12 22.76
C ASP A 206 -26.19 -37.45 21.67
N ASP A 207 -26.29 -36.13 21.52
CA ASP A 207 -25.49 -35.30 20.59
C ASP A 207 -24.01 -35.17 21.01
N VAL A 208 -23.65 -35.87 22.09
CA VAL A 208 -22.34 -35.93 22.75
C VAL A 208 -21.86 -34.58 23.24
N VAL A 209 -22.81 -33.73 23.65
CA VAL A 209 -22.56 -32.47 24.34
C VAL A 209 -23.35 -32.47 25.66
N ALA A 210 -22.65 -32.36 26.79
CA ALA A 210 -23.28 -32.61 28.10
C ALA A 210 -24.26 -31.51 28.57
N ASP A 211 -24.19 -30.31 27.98
CA ASP A 211 -25.01 -29.16 28.36
C ASP A 211 -26.18 -28.89 27.41
N THR A 212 -26.37 -29.73 26.40
CA THR A 212 -27.57 -29.83 25.58
C THR A 212 -28.48 -30.91 26.19
N PRO A 213 -29.71 -30.58 26.62
CA PRO A 213 -30.64 -31.58 27.15
C PRO A 213 -30.94 -32.66 26.10
N LEU A 214 -30.97 -33.93 26.54
CA LEU A 214 -31.39 -35.04 25.70
C LEU A 214 -32.80 -34.78 25.14
N GLN A 215 -32.98 -34.99 23.85
CA GLN A 215 -34.19 -34.63 23.10
C GLN A 215 -34.64 -35.81 22.23
N ASP A 216 -35.96 -36.01 22.10
CA ASP A 216 -36.57 -37.17 21.42
C ASP A 216 -36.55 -37.05 19.89
N ASP A 217 -36.89 -35.88 19.34
CA ASP A 217 -36.99 -35.62 17.90
C ASP A 217 -36.68 -34.14 17.60
N ALA A 218 -36.53 -33.78 16.33
CA ALA A 218 -36.39 -32.41 15.87
C ALA A 218 -37.63 -31.56 16.23
N ASN A 219 -37.40 -30.29 16.56
CA ASN A 219 -38.45 -29.29 16.66
C ASN A 219 -38.51 -28.45 15.37
N TYR A 220 -39.71 -28.00 15.01
CA TYR A 220 -39.97 -27.21 13.80
C TYR A 220 -40.80 -25.96 14.14
N ASP A 221 -40.95 -25.06 13.17
CA ASP A 221 -41.64 -23.78 13.31
C ASP A 221 -41.03 -22.94 14.45
N CYS A 222 -41.86 -22.26 15.25
CA CYS A 222 -41.46 -21.49 16.42
C CYS A 222 -42.19 -22.00 17.68
N PRO A 223 -41.69 -23.07 18.31
CA PRO A 223 -42.38 -23.68 19.44
C PRO A 223 -42.41 -22.80 20.71
N SER A 224 -43.36 -23.08 21.61
CA SER A 224 -43.47 -22.38 22.89
C SER A 224 -42.69 -23.10 23.99
N PHE A 225 -41.88 -22.35 24.74
CA PHE A 225 -41.14 -22.88 25.88
C PHE A 225 -42.05 -23.17 27.10
N PRO A 226 -41.89 -24.30 27.82
CA PRO A 226 -40.98 -25.42 27.53
C PRO A 226 -41.64 -26.52 26.67
N ILE A 227 -40.82 -27.28 25.92
CA ILE A 227 -41.18 -28.57 25.35
C ILE A 227 -40.44 -29.64 26.11
N VAL A 228 -41.13 -30.58 26.77
CA VAL A 228 -40.46 -31.62 27.55
C VAL A 228 -40.47 -32.92 26.77
N SER A 229 -39.28 -33.47 26.51
CA SER A 229 -39.07 -34.81 25.97
C SER A 229 -38.03 -35.55 26.83
N CYS A 230 -37.78 -36.84 26.58
CA CYS A 230 -36.69 -37.61 27.21
C CYS A 230 -36.43 -37.42 28.72
N SER A 231 -37.49 -37.16 29.51
CA SER A 231 -37.40 -36.81 30.95
C SER A 231 -36.50 -35.61 31.28
N ASN A 232 -36.33 -34.64 30.36
CA ASN A 232 -35.51 -33.43 30.51
C ASN A 232 -36.24 -32.24 31.19
N GLY A 233 -37.39 -32.50 31.82
CA GLY A 233 -38.17 -31.49 32.53
C GLY A 233 -37.48 -30.96 33.81
N PRO A 234 -37.86 -29.76 34.29
CA PRO A 234 -38.99 -28.95 33.83
C PRO A 234 -38.66 -28.00 32.66
N ASN A 235 -37.38 -27.84 32.31
CA ASN A 235 -36.95 -26.83 31.33
C ASN A 235 -37.11 -27.30 29.89
N GLY A 236 -37.00 -28.61 29.64
CA GLY A 236 -37.31 -29.15 28.32
C GLY A 236 -36.14 -29.19 27.34
N ASP A 237 -36.51 -29.41 26.08
CA ASP A 237 -35.72 -29.35 24.87
C ASP A 237 -35.11 -27.95 24.68
N LEU A 238 -33.88 -27.91 24.19
CA LEU A 238 -33.19 -26.66 23.86
C LEU A 238 -33.47 -26.29 22.39
N PHE A 239 -34.74 -26.20 22.02
CA PHE A 239 -35.18 -26.06 20.62
C PHE A 239 -34.69 -24.77 19.93
N MET A 240 -34.28 -23.77 20.70
CA MET A 240 -33.68 -22.53 20.19
C MET A 240 -32.18 -22.65 19.88
N ASN A 241 -31.62 -23.85 19.99
CA ASN A 241 -30.26 -24.13 19.57
C ASN A 241 -30.15 -24.10 18.04
N TYR A 242 -29.05 -23.57 17.49
CA TYR A 242 -28.84 -23.58 16.04
C TYR A 242 -28.78 -24.98 15.44
N MET A 243 -28.56 -26.03 16.24
CA MET A 243 -28.54 -27.43 15.80
C MET A 243 -29.90 -28.14 15.92
N ASP A 244 -30.99 -27.41 16.21
CA ASP A 244 -32.37 -27.89 16.00
C ASP A 244 -32.90 -27.51 14.58
N TYR A 245 -34.15 -27.84 14.24
CA TYR A 245 -34.78 -27.57 12.92
C TYR A 245 -35.90 -26.53 12.95
N VAL A 246 -35.96 -25.70 13.99
CA VAL A 246 -36.91 -24.59 14.10
C VAL A 246 -36.69 -23.53 13.00
N ASP A 247 -37.62 -22.60 12.84
CA ASP A 247 -37.46 -21.46 11.95
C ASP A 247 -36.25 -20.60 12.37
N ASP A 248 -35.60 -19.91 11.42
CA ASP A 248 -34.41 -19.10 11.71
C ASP A 248 -34.65 -18.07 12.84
N ALA A 249 -35.86 -17.52 12.93
CA ALA A 249 -36.23 -16.52 13.96
C ALA A 249 -36.31 -17.10 15.38
N CYS A 250 -36.29 -18.43 15.51
CA CYS A 250 -36.49 -19.16 16.75
C CYS A 250 -35.26 -19.96 17.18
N MET A 251 -34.15 -19.89 16.43
CA MET A 251 -32.83 -20.37 16.86
C MET A 251 -31.84 -19.20 17.00
N TYR A 252 -31.12 -19.15 18.13
CA TYR A 252 -30.29 -17.99 18.45
C TYR A 252 -29.14 -18.29 19.44
N MET A 253 -28.74 -19.56 19.59
CA MET A 253 -27.62 -19.92 20.47
C MET A 253 -26.85 -21.20 20.11
N PHE A 254 -25.55 -21.19 20.42
CA PHE A 254 -24.73 -22.38 20.69
C PHE A 254 -24.40 -22.48 22.18
N SER A 255 -24.30 -23.70 22.71
CA SER A 255 -23.96 -23.97 24.11
C SER A 255 -22.44 -23.88 24.36
N LYS A 256 -22.03 -23.81 25.63
CA LYS A 256 -20.62 -23.87 26.02
C LYS A 256 -19.99 -25.22 25.66
N GLY A 257 -20.74 -26.31 25.80
CA GLY A 257 -20.30 -27.63 25.37
C GLY A 257 -20.12 -27.73 23.85
N GLN A 258 -21.03 -27.14 23.07
CA GLN A 258 -20.90 -27.05 21.62
C GLN A 258 -19.70 -26.19 21.21
N LYS A 259 -19.49 -25.02 21.83
CA LYS A 259 -18.26 -24.21 21.67
C LYS A 259 -17.01 -25.07 21.86
N ASN A 260 -16.94 -25.83 22.96
CA ASN A 260 -15.77 -26.65 23.25
C ASN A 260 -15.53 -27.69 22.16
N ARG A 261 -16.59 -28.36 21.71
CA ARG A 261 -16.51 -29.36 20.65
C ARG A 261 -16.02 -28.78 19.33
N MET A 262 -16.52 -27.60 18.94
CA MET A 262 -16.06 -26.89 17.74
C MET A 262 -14.59 -26.48 17.86
N ARG A 263 -14.21 -25.88 18.99
CA ARG A 263 -12.85 -25.35 19.21
C ARG A 263 -11.79 -26.45 19.24
N ALA A 264 -12.15 -27.66 19.69
CA ALA A 264 -11.25 -28.81 19.67
C ALA A 264 -10.73 -29.16 18.26
N LEU A 265 -11.43 -28.79 17.18
CA LEU A 265 -10.96 -29.02 15.80
C LEU A 265 -9.75 -28.17 15.41
N PHE A 266 -9.53 -27.04 16.08
CA PHE A 266 -8.45 -26.10 15.76
C PHE A 266 -7.21 -26.29 16.63
N GLU A 267 -7.30 -27.10 17.69
CA GLU A 267 -6.15 -27.54 18.49
C GLU A 267 -5.17 -28.39 17.64
N PRO A 268 -3.90 -28.55 18.05
CA PRO A 268 -2.95 -29.39 17.35
C PRO A 268 -3.47 -30.83 17.12
N LEU A 269 -3.35 -31.27 15.86
CA LEU A 269 -3.89 -32.54 15.31
C LEU A 269 -5.42 -32.59 15.15
N GLY A 270 -6.13 -31.50 15.43
CA GLY A 270 -7.54 -31.34 15.08
C GLY A 270 -7.73 -31.24 13.57
N GLY A 271 -8.89 -31.67 13.07
CA GLY A 271 -9.18 -31.75 11.63
C GLY A 271 -9.17 -30.41 10.90
N ARG A 272 -9.13 -29.29 11.63
CA ARG A 272 -9.14 -27.90 11.12
C ARG A 272 -8.00 -27.06 11.69
N HIS A 273 -6.98 -27.67 12.29
CA HIS A 273 -5.85 -26.92 12.88
C HIS A 273 -5.17 -25.95 11.89
N SER A 274 -5.06 -26.33 10.61
CA SER A 274 -4.40 -25.52 9.60
C SER A 274 -5.16 -24.25 9.23
N ILE A 275 -6.51 -24.30 9.17
CA ILE A 275 -7.30 -23.18 8.67
C ILE A 275 -7.31 -22.01 9.65
N ALA A 276 -7.18 -22.29 10.96
CA ALA A 276 -7.02 -21.25 11.99
C ALA A 276 -5.74 -20.42 11.83
N ASN A 277 -4.78 -20.90 11.04
CA ASN A 277 -3.50 -20.23 10.78
C ASN A 277 -3.39 -19.72 9.33
N SER A 278 -4.48 -19.73 8.57
CA SER A 278 -4.46 -19.30 7.18
C SER A 278 -4.33 -17.78 7.05
N ALA A 279 -3.46 -17.34 6.14
CA ALA A 279 -3.33 -15.93 5.77
C ALA A 279 -4.39 -15.46 4.75
N ALA A 280 -5.36 -16.30 4.38
CA ALA A 280 -6.30 -16.00 3.30
C ALA A 280 -7.24 -14.81 3.60
N CYS A 281 -7.46 -14.45 4.87
CA CYS A 281 -8.18 -13.23 5.25
C CYS A 281 -7.36 -11.94 5.04
N GLU A 282 -6.04 -12.05 4.99
CA GLU A 282 -5.16 -10.89 4.89
C GLU A 282 -5.11 -10.40 3.45
N PRO A 283 -5.35 -9.12 3.15
CA PRO A 283 -5.17 -8.58 1.81
C PRO A 283 -3.77 -8.90 1.23
N VAL A 284 -3.71 -9.29 -0.05
CA VAL A 284 -2.47 -9.42 -0.83
C VAL A 284 -2.38 -8.34 -1.87
N CYS A 285 -1.16 -8.13 -2.34
CA CYS A 285 -0.92 -7.38 -3.54
C CYS A 285 -1.27 -8.19 -4.79
N PRO A 286 -1.64 -7.52 -5.89
CA PRO A 286 -1.88 -8.18 -7.17
C PRO A 286 -0.74 -9.13 -7.52
N CYS A 287 -1.06 -10.41 -7.74
CA CYS A 287 -0.17 -11.28 -8.48
C CYS A 287 -0.04 -10.68 -9.87
N THR A 288 1.14 -10.21 -10.22
CA THR A 288 1.41 -9.56 -11.50
C THR A 288 0.90 -10.41 -12.66
N THR A 289 0.00 -9.84 -13.46
CA THR A 289 0.26 -9.76 -14.90
C THR A 289 0.79 -8.35 -15.16
N ASN A 290 1.64 -8.16 -16.17
CA ASN A 290 2.10 -6.86 -16.65
C ASN A 290 0.91 -6.00 -17.16
N MET A 291 -0.01 -5.63 -16.27
CA MET A 291 -1.10 -4.72 -16.59
C MET A 291 -0.52 -3.32 -16.61
N VAL A 292 -0.08 -2.93 -17.80
CA VAL A 292 0.24 -1.56 -18.11
C VAL A 292 -1.06 -0.76 -18.09
N THR A 293 -1.11 0.28 -17.28
CA THR A 293 -2.24 1.22 -17.24
C THR A 293 -2.01 2.30 -18.29
N HIS A 294 -2.97 2.50 -19.17
CA HIS A 294 -2.91 3.53 -20.21
C HIS A 294 -3.95 4.63 -19.96
N ILE A 295 -3.51 5.87 -19.85
CA ILE A 295 -4.34 7.06 -19.67
C ILE A 295 -4.36 7.83 -20.99
N TYR A 296 -5.48 7.75 -21.71
CA TYR A 296 -5.69 8.41 -23.01
C TYR A 296 -6.54 9.68 -22.93
N VAL A 297 -7.21 9.89 -21.80
CA VAL A 297 -8.10 11.02 -21.53
C VAL A 297 -7.79 11.55 -20.14
N ASN A 298 -8.28 12.75 -19.84
CA ASN A 298 -8.12 13.33 -18.52
C ASN A 298 -8.77 12.43 -17.47
N THR A 299 -7.99 11.99 -16.49
CA THR A 299 -8.37 11.03 -15.46
C THR A 299 -8.00 11.57 -14.08
N GLU A 300 -8.83 11.27 -13.08
CA GLU A 300 -8.64 11.67 -11.70
C GLU A 300 -8.59 10.44 -10.80
N TYR A 301 -7.60 10.40 -9.89
CA TYR A 301 -7.49 9.41 -8.83
C TYR A 301 -7.71 10.09 -7.46
N ASP A 302 -8.95 10.03 -6.98
CA ASP A 302 -9.46 10.61 -5.73
C ASP A 302 -9.60 9.57 -4.59
N THR A 303 -9.32 8.31 -4.88
CA THR A 303 -9.31 7.18 -3.95
C THR A 303 -8.01 6.39 -4.08
N ASP A 304 -7.61 5.71 -3.01
CA ASP A 304 -6.36 4.95 -2.99
C ASP A 304 -6.31 3.90 -4.11
N GLN A 305 -5.23 3.92 -4.88
CA GLN A 305 -4.99 2.99 -5.98
C GLN A 305 -3.72 2.17 -5.76
N ILE A 306 -3.70 0.94 -6.29
CA ILE A 306 -2.49 0.13 -6.43
C ILE A 306 -2.27 -0.14 -7.92
N MET A 307 -1.13 0.29 -8.44
CA MET A 307 -0.74 0.11 -9.84
C MET A 307 0.12 -1.16 -9.96
N PRO A 308 -0.39 -2.23 -10.58
CA PRO A 308 0.34 -3.49 -10.72
C PRO A 308 1.43 -3.47 -11.80
N GLY A 309 1.45 -2.44 -12.64
CA GLY A 309 2.40 -2.26 -13.74
C GLY A 309 2.72 -0.79 -14.01
N ASP A 310 3.43 -0.54 -15.11
CA ASP A 310 3.73 0.82 -15.55
C ASP A 310 2.45 1.61 -15.88
N VAL A 311 2.46 2.91 -15.62
CA VAL A 311 1.38 3.83 -15.99
C VAL A 311 1.87 4.74 -17.11
N TYR A 312 1.23 4.70 -18.27
CA TYR A 312 1.49 5.60 -19.39
C TYR A 312 0.41 6.68 -19.45
N ILE A 313 0.82 7.94 -19.33
CA ILE A 313 -0.03 9.09 -19.61
C ILE A 313 0.30 9.54 -21.02
N HIS A 314 -0.64 9.27 -21.93
CA HIS A 314 -0.43 9.48 -23.35
C HIS A 314 -0.56 10.94 -23.75
N SER A 315 0.04 11.27 -24.89
CA SER A 315 -0.03 12.59 -25.49
C SER A 315 -1.47 13.14 -25.53
N GLY A 316 -1.66 14.35 -25.01
CA GLY A 316 -2.97 15.02 -24.93
C GLY A 316 -3.79 14.69 -23.68
N ALA A 317 -3.33 13.75 -22.84
CA ALA A 317 -4.01 13.37 -21.60
C ALA A 317 -3.37 14.00 -20.36
N GLU A 318 -4.19 14.11 -19.32
CA GLU A 318 -3.79 14.54 -17.98
C GLU A 318 -4.18 13.49 -16.94
N LEU A 319 -3.29 13.15 -16.01
CA LEU A 319 -3.64 12.40 -14.80
C LEU A 319 -3.52 13.33 -13.59
N SER A 320 -4.62 13.54 -12.85
CA SER A 320 -4.59 14.19 -11.54
C SER A 320 -4.66 13.14 -10.43
N ILE A 321 -3.75 13.23 -9.46
CA ILE A 321 -3.66 12.35 -8.29
C ILE A 321 -3.92 13.18 -7.04
N GLN A 322 -5.02 12.88 -6.35
CA GLN A 322 -5.44 13.51 -5.09
C GLN A 322 -5.41 12.56 -3.89
N ALA A 323 -5.38 11.25 -4.14
CA ALA A 323 -5.23 10.21 -3.13
C ALA A 323 -3.88 9.47 -3.24
N LYS A 324 -3.72 8.37 -2.50
CA LYS A 324 -2.49 7.58 -2.54
C LYS A 324 -2.48 6.67 -3.78
N VAL A 325 -1.42 6.74 -4.57
CA VAL A 325 -1.12 5.79 -5.64
C VAL A 325 0.11 4.98 -5.26
N GLY A 326 -0.11 3.70 -4.96
CA GLY A 326 0.93 2.75 -4.65
C GLY A 326 1.46 2.04 -5.91
N MET A 327 2.75 2.11 -6.16
CA MET A 327 3.43 1.52 -7.31
C MET A 327 4.18 0.24 -6.91
N LEU A 328 3.98 -0.88 -7.63
CA LEU A 328 4.75 -2.11 -7.36
C LEU A 328 6.24 -1.96 -7.68
N GLN A 329 7.05 -2.90 -7.19
CA GLN A 329 8.50 -2.87 -7.40
C GLN A 329 8.86 -2.81 -8.88
N GLY A 330 9.73 -1.87 -9.24
CA GLY A 330 10.22 -1.69 -10.61
C GLY A 330 9.26 -0.99 -11.57
N THR A 331 8.03 -0.70 -11.16
CA THR A 331 7.05 0.04 -11.99
C THR A 331 7.32 1.55 -11.97
N LYS A 332 6.93 2.22 -13.05
CA LYS A 332 7.10 3.66 -13.27
C LYS A 332 5.83 4.33 -13.79
N ILE A 333 5.75 5.63 -13.60
CA ILE A 333 4.79 6.50 -14.31
C ILE A 333 5.55 7.18 -15.44
N ILE A 334 5.08 7.05 -16.68
CA ILE A 334 5.65 7.68 -17.87
C ILE A 334 4.68 8.77 -18.34
N VAL A 335 5.15 10.02 -18.32
CA VAL A 335 4.43 11.18 -18.86
C VAL A 335 4.98 11.45 -20.26
N GLU A 336 4.19 11.17 -21.30
CA GLU A 336 4.60 11.40 -22.68
C GLU A 336 4.68 12.89 -23.04
N ARG A 337 5.22 13.18 -24.23
CA ARG A 337 5.16 14.53 -24.80
C ARG A 337 3.71 14.99 -24.91
N ASN A 338 3.48 16.27 -24.64
CA ASN A 338 2.15 16.87 -24.68
C ASN A 338 1.16 16.23 -23.69
N ALA A 339 1.66 15.52 -22.67
CA ALA A 339 0.88 14.97 -21.57
C ALA A 339 1.23 15.65 -20.24
N ARG A 340 0.38 15.48 -19.24
CA ARG A 340 0.58 16.05 -17.90
C ARG A 340 0.30 15.04 -16.78
N LEU A 341 1.15 15.05 -15.77
CA LEU A 341 0.87 14.49 -14.45
C LEU A 341 0.72 15.62 -13.44
N ILE A 342 -0.36 15.63 -12.68
CA ILE A 342 -0.60 16.53 -11.55
C ILE A 342 -0.72 15.69 -10.28
N ILE A 343 0.06 16.01 -9.25
CA ILE A 343 -0.10 15.47 -7.90
C ILE A 343 -0.49 16.64 -7.00
N GLU A 344 -1.71 16.62 -6.49
CA GLU A 344 -2.29 17.76 -5.79
C GLU A 344 -3.15 17.36 -4.59
N SER A 345 -3.62 18.35 -3.82
CA SER A 345 -4.58 18.14 -2.72
C SER A 345 -4.14 17.11 -1.66
N GLY A 346 -2.83 16.96 -1.44
CA GLY A 346 -2.28 15.96 -0.51
C GLY A 346 -2.01 14.59 -1.14
N GLY A 347 -2.18 14.44 -2.46
CA GLY A 347 -1.90 13.21 -3.20
C GLY A 347 -0.49 12.68 -2.97
N ILE A 348 -0.36 11.35 -2.91
CA ILE A 348 0.90 10.67 -2.58
C ILE A 348 1.19 9.60 -3.63
N VAL A 349 2.34 9.67 -4.27
CA VAL A 349 2.85 8.55 -5.10
C VAL A 349 3.97 7.85 -4.33
N THR A 350 3.76 6.58 -4.03
CA THR A 350 4.63 5.80 -3.13
C THR A 350 4.76 4.36 -3.59
N LYS A 351 5.61 3.58 -2.92
CA LYS A 351 5.67 2.13 -3.11
C LYS A 351 4.36 1.49 -2.61
N ALA A 352 3.80 0.56 -3.37
CA ALA A 352 2.78 -0.35 -2.87
C ALA A 352 3.45 -1.53 -2.16
N CYS A 353 2.72 -2.13 -1.21
CA CYS A 353 3.09 -3.41 -0.62
C CYS A 353 4.40 -3.38 0.17
N GLU A 354 4.92 -4.58 0.45
CA GLU A 354 6.26 -4.84 0.96
C GLU A 354 7.37 -4.60 -0.09
N ALA A 355 7.07 -3.94 -1.23
CA ALA A 355 8.11 -3.54 -2.16
C ALA A 355 9.15 -2.69 -1.43
N PRO A 356 10.45 -2.84 -1.69
CA PRO A 356 11.47 -1.99 -1.07
C PRO A 356 11.40 -0.55 -1.63
N HIS A 357 11.05 -0.42 -2.90
CA HIS A 357 10.94 0.84 -3.65
C HIS A 357 10.26 0.59 -5.01
N TRP A 358 9.83 1.66 -5.66
CA TRP A 358 9.37 1.67 -7.06
C TRP A 358 10.37 2.44 -7.95
N ALA A 359 10.19 2.45 -9.27
CA ALA A 359 11.19 3.03 -10.17
C ALA A 359 11.18 4.57 -10.17
N GLY A 360 9.99 5.19 -10.20
CA GLY A 360 9.85 6.64 -10.26
C GLY A 360 8.90 7.17 -11.32
N ILE A 361 8.82 8.49 -11.43
CA ILE A 361 8.17 9.20 -12.53
C ILE A 361 9.21 9.57 -13.59
N VAL A 362 8.87 9.38 -14.86
CA VAL A 362 9.68 9.85 -16.00
C VAL A 362 8.82 10.79 -16.83
N VAL A 363 9.29 12.01 -17.05
CA VAL A 363 8.65 12.98 -17.94
C VAL A 363 9.45 13.14 -19.23
N LEU A 364 8.83 12.76 -20.34
CA LEU A 364 9.45 12.79 -21.66
C LEU A 364 9.44 14.23 -22.20
N GLY A 365 10.64 14.74 -22.47
CA GLY A 365 10.86 16.03 -23.07
C GLY A 365 11.03 15.99 -24.59
N ASN A 366 11.47 17.13 -25.11
CA ASN A 366 11.96 17.26 -26.47
C ASN A 366 13.19 18.17 -26.46
N SER A 367 14.38 17.59 -26.59
CA SER A 367 15.65 18.34 -26.56
C SER A 367 15.82 19.30 -27.75
N GLN A 368 14.91 19.23 -28.73
CA GLN A 368 14.88 20.12 -29.89
C GLN A 368 13.92 21.31 -29.78
N LYS A 369 13.05 21.37 -28.76
CA LYS A 369 12.03 22.42 -28.57
C LYS A 369 12.17 23.16 -27.23
N ASP A 370 11.67 24.40 -27.18
CA ASP A 370 11.56 25.14 -25.92
C ASP A 370 10.52 24.48 -25.00
N GLN A 371 10.73 24.52 -23.68
CA GLN A 371 9.77 23.97 -22.73
C GLN A 371 8.47 24.79 -22.66
N PRO A 372 7.33 24.15 -22.39
CA PRO A 372 6.09 24.88 -22.18
C PRO A 372 6.15 25.64 -20.85
N ASP A 373 5.23 26.58 -20.62
CA ASP A 373 4.98 27.03 -19.25
C ASP A 373 4.24 25.94 -18.48
N HIS A 374 4.45 25.87 -17.16
CA HIS A 374 3.91 24.79 -16.31
C HIS A 374 2.38 24.66 -16.36
N ASP A 375 1.67 25.78 -16.56
CA ASP A 375 0.21 25.83 -16.69
C ASP A 375 -0.26 26.02 -18.15
N ALA A 376 0.65 25.95 -19.13
CA ALA A 376 0.28 26.13 -20.53
C ALA A 376 -0.68 25.04 -21.00
N ILE A 377 -1.66 25.41 -21.82
CA ILE A 377 -2.45 24.45 -22.58
C ILE A 377 -1.52 23.85 -23.64
N LEU A 378 -1.29 22.54 -23.58
CA LEU A 378 -0.43 21.84 -24.51
C LEU A 378 -1.23 21.49 -25.78
N THR A 379 -0.88 22.12 -26.89
CA THR A 379 -1.53 21.88 -28.20
C THR A 379 -0.57 21.30 -29.25
N ASP A 380 0.74 21.34 -28.97
CA ASP A 380 1.77 20.83 -29.86
C ASP A 380 2.17 19.42 -29.39
N PRO A 381 1.91 18.36 -30.18
CA PRO A 381 2.16 16.97 -29.77
C PRO A 381 3.63 16.67 -29.49
N GLU A 382 4.54 17.49 -30.01
CA GLU A 382 5.98 17.35 -29.81
C GLU A 382 6.51 18.15 -28.61
N GLN A 383 5.64 18.90 -27.93
CA GLN A 383 5.99 19.67 -26.74
C GLN A 383 6.36 18.74 -25.59
N GLY A 384 7.41 19.06 -24.83
CA GLY A 384 7.77 18.26 -23.65
C GLY A 384 6.61 18.12 -22.66
N GLY A 385 6.48 16.94 -22.06
CA GLY A 385 5.49 16.69 -21.01
C GLY A 385 5.76 17.49 -19.74
N ILE A 386 4.75 17.54 -18.87
CA ILE A 386 4.79 18.31 -17.61
C ILE A 386 4.50 17.39 -16.43
N VAL A 387 5.34 17.44 -15.41
CA VAL A 387 5.01 16.96 -14.06
C VAL A 387 4.84 18.17 -13.16
N LYS A 388 3.64 18.33 -12.60
CA LYS A 388 3.28 19.38 -11.64
C LYS A 388 2.98 18.72 -10.29
N ILE A 389 3.66 19.16 -9.23
CA ILE A 389 3.40 18.67 -7.87
C ILE A 389 3.07 19.88 -6.99
N ASP A 390 1.80 20.04 -6.63
CA ASP A 390 1.30 21.19 -5.88
C ASP A 390 0.59 20.71 -4.62
N TRP A 391 1.23 20.79 -3.45
CA TRP A 391 0.78 20.09 -2.24
C TRP A 391 0.78 18.55 -2.35
N GLY A 392 1.64 17.99 -3.19
CA GLY A 392 1.79 16.54 -3.39
C GLY A 392 3.06 15.95 -2.77
N THR A 393 3.08 14.62 -2.60
CA THR A 393 4.25 13.87 -2.09
C THR A 393 4.70 12.78 -3.06
N VAL A 394 6.00 12.66 -3.27
CA VAL A 394 6.65 11.56 -3.99
C VAL A 394 7.65 10.89 -3.07
N GLU A 395 7.45 9.61 -2.76
CA GLU A 395 8.29 8.89 -1.80
C GLU A 395 8.63 7.45 -2.20
N TRP A 396 9.72 6.93 -1.63
CA TRP A 396 10.22 5.57 -1.83
C TRP A 396 10.54 5.18 -3.28
N ALA A 397 10.88 6.14 -4.13
CA ALA A 397 11.32 5.89 -5.50
C ALA A 397 12.84 5.67 -5.59
N LEU A 398 13.29 4.90 -6.58
CA LEU A 398 14.70 4.91 -6.98
C LEU A 398 15.11 6.29 -7.50
N THR A 399 14.28 6.89 -8.36
CA THR A 399 14.37 8.30 -8.76
C THR A 399 12.97 8.91 -8.66
N GLY A 400 12.74 9.93 -7.83
CA GLY A 400 11.42 10.52 -7.61
C GLY A 400 10.79 10.99 -8.92
N VAL A 401 11.44 11.95 -9.60
CA VAL A 401 11.05 12.40 -10.94
C VAL A 401 12.30 12.58 -11.81
N SER A 402 12.28 12.05 -13.04
CA SER A 402 13.36 12.21 -14.02
C SER A 402 12.88 12.90 -15.29
N ALA A 403 13.57 13.97 -15.69
CA ALA A 403 13.35 14.67 -16.95
C ALA A 403 14.10 13.99 -18.10
N GLY A 404 13.57 12.84 -18.53
CA GLY A 404 14.06 12.05 -19.66
C GLY A 404 15.15 11.01 -19.34
N GLY A 405 15.45 10.76 -18.06
CA GLY A 405 16.37 9.69 -17.68
C GLY A 405 15.81 8.30 -18.02
N GLY A 406 16.71 7.39 -18.42
CA GLY A 406 16.35 6.05 -18.88
C GLY A 406 15.86 5.95 -20.33
N PHE A 407 15.70 7.08 -21.03
CA PHE A 407 15.36 7.17 -22.45
C PHE A 407 16.46 7.87 -23.26
N GLY A 408 16.36 7.82 -24.59
CA GLY A 408 17.32 8.42 -25.53
C GLY A 408 17.38 9.97 -25.46
N PRO A 409 18.47 10.60 -25.93
CA PRO A 409 18.69 12.05 -25.89
C PRO A 409 17.58 12.92 -26.51
N GLU A 410 16.80 12.36 -27.42
CA GLU A 410 15.63 12.99 -28.04
C GLU A 410 14.48 13.22 -27.03
N PHE A 411 14.40 12.43 -25.96
CA PHE A 411 13.35 12.50 -24.93
C PHE A 411 13.76 13.31 -23.70
N TRP A 412 14.92 13.96 -23.70
CA TRP A 412 15.36 14.81 -22.58
C TRP A 412 14.67 16.19 -22.59
N GLY A 413 14.64 16.85 -21.44
CA GLY A 413 14.08 18.21 -21.30
C GLY A 413 12.60 18.27 -20.95
N GLY A 414 12.04 17.24 -20.29
CA GLY A 414 10.71 17.32 -19.70
C GLY A 414 10.65 18.38 -18.59
N LEU A 415 9.47 18.94 -18.34
CA LEU A 415 9.29 20.02 -17.36
C LEU A 415 8.90 19.44 -15.99
N ILE A 416 9.61 19.83 -14.94
CA ILE A 416 9.27 19.50 -13.55
C ILE A 416 8.98 20.80 -12.81
N TRP A 417 7.78 20.95 -12.29
CA TRP A 417 7.38 22.12 -11.53
C TRP A 417 6.75 21.71 -10.21
N THR A 418 7.14 22.36 -9.12
CA THR A 418 6.63 22.02 -7.79
C THR A 418 6.34 23.25 -6.94
N ASN A 419 5.31 23.15 -6.10
CA ASN A 419 4.91 24.16 -5.13
C ASN A 419 4.38 23.47 -3.86
N ASN A 420 4.99 23.72 -2.70
CA ASN A 420 4.64 23.03 -1.44
C ASN A 420 4.70 21.49 -1.55
N ALA A 421 5.64 20.96 -2.34
CA ALA A 421 5.80 19.53 -2.58
C ALA A 421 6.73 18.87 -1.56
N VAL A 422 6.58 17.56 -1.36
CA VAL A 422 7.47 16.77 -0.50
C VAL A 422 8.10 15.62 -1.29
N PHE A 423 9.42 15.52 -1.20
CA PHE A 423 10.18 14.37 -1.67
C PHE A 423 10.90 13.73 -0.47
N GLN A 424 10.57 12.48 -0.16
CA GLN A 424 11.16 11.80 0.98
C GLN A 424 11.43 10.33 0.72
N LYS A 425 12.45 9.78 1.37
CA LYS A 425 12.80 8.35 1.28
C LYS A 425 13.05 7.86 -0.15
N ASN A 426 13.31 8.77 -1.08
CA ASN A 426 13.80 8.43 -2.42
C ASN A 426 15.30 8.18 -2.36
N ARG A 427 15.83 7.35 -3.27
CA ARG A 427 17.29 7.24 -3.44
C ARG A 427 17.84 8.50 -4.12
N LYS A 428 17.11 9.01 -5.12
CA LYS A 428 17.30 10.29 -5.80
C LYS A 428 15.96 10.99 -5.93
N ASP A 429 15.86 12.28 -5.64
CA ASP A 429 14.56 12.98 -5.68
C ASP A 429 14.24 13.50 -7.07
N ALA A 430 15.22 14.13 -7.73
CA ALA A 430 15.06 14.66 -9.07
C ALA A 430 16.31 14.45 -9.94
N GLU A 431 16.08 14.18 -11.21
CA GLU A 431 17.14 14.01 -12.21
C GLU A 431 16.83 14.82 -13.48
N PHE A 432 17.83 15.55 -13.95
CA PHE A 432 17.75 16.32 -15.17
C PHE A 432 18.87 15.95 -16.13
N MET A 433 18.48 15.55 -17.32
CA MET A 433 19.38 15.26 -18.43
C MET A 433 19.63 16.52 -19.29
N LYS A 434 20.57 16.43 -20.23
CA LYS A 434 21.01 17.55 -21.06
C LYS A 434 19.85 18.22 -21.80
N TYR A 435 19.79 19.54 -21.69
CA TYR A 435 18.86 20.40 -22.41
C TYR A 435 19.48 21.78 -22.64
N LYS A 436 19.76 22.09 -23.93
CA LYS A 436 20.56 23.25 -24.37
C LYS A 436 19.80 24.18 -25.34
N LYS A 437 18.48 24.31 -25.19
CA LYS A 437 17.65 25.26 -25.98
C LYS A 437 17.56 26.60 -25.25
N ALA A 438 16.36 27.05 -24.88
CA ALA A 438 16.18 28.09 -23.89
C ALA A 438 16.58 27.60 -22.48
N LEU A 439 16.55 28.51 -21.51
CA LEU A 439 16.66 28.13 -20.10
C LEU A 439 15.55 27.15 -19.74
N ASN A 440 15.93 26.11 -19.01
CA ASN A 440 15.01 25.16 -18.43
C ASN A 440 14.06 25.92 -17.48
N LYS A 441 12.76 25.71 -17.66
CA LYS A 441 11.67 26.34 -16.90
C LYS A 441 11.29 25.54 -15.65
N SER A 442 12.01 24.45 -15.34
CA SER A 442 11.75 23.64 -14.15
C SER A 442 12.05 24.43 -12.89
N ARG A 443 11.16 24.34 -11.91
CA ARG A 443 11.22 25.11 -10.67
C ARG A 443 10.74 24.31 -9.48
N PHE A 444 11.43 24.49 -8.36
CA PHE A 444 11.03 23.98 -7.06
C PHE A 444 10.78 25.15 -6.13
N LYS A 445 9.54 25.27 -5.65
CA LYS A 445 9.12 26.33 -4.75
C LYS A 445 8.52 25.74 -3.49
N ASN A 446 8.98 26.18 -2.31
CA ASN A 446 8.50 25.65 -1.03
C ASN A 446 8.61 24.11 -0.96
N THR A 447 9.60 23.53 -1.63
CA THR A 447 9.69 22.07 -1.80
C THR A 447 10.61 21.49 -0.75
N ARG A 448 10.12 20.46 -0.06
CA ARG A 448 10.83 19.80 1.03
C ARG A 448 11.40 18.48 0.54
N PHE A 449 12.70 18.48 0.31
CA PHE A 449 13.49 17.30 0.04
C PHE A 449 14.02 16.75 1.38
N LEU A 450 13.33 15.78 1.96
CA LEU A 450 13.61 15.19 3.27
C LEU A 450 14.48 13.92 3.19
N GLN A 451 14.82 13.31 4.33
CA GLN A 451 15.78 12.21 4.41
C GLN A 451 15.62 11.14 3.30
N GLY A 452 16.73 10.81 2.63
CA GLY A 452 16.76 9.81 1.55
C GLY A 452 16.52 8.36 2.01
N MET A 453 16.33 7.46 1.06
CA MET A 453 15.89 6.07 1.28
C MET A 453 16.74 5.32 2.34
N PRO A 454 16.16 4.91 3.49
CA PRO A 454 16.92 4.34 4.61
C PRO A 454 17.71 3.08 4.27
N THR A 455 17.24 2.29 3.30
CA THR A 455 17.83 1.01 2.87
C THR A 455 19.06 1.17 1.97
N VAL A 456 19.34 2.37 1.46
CA VAL A 456 20.50 2.64 0.60
C VAL A 456 21.59 3.32 1.44
N PRO A 457 22.88 2.96 1.36
CA PRO A 457 23.94 3.67 2.09
C PRO A 457 23.96 5.17 1.79
N GLN A 458 24.22 6.03 2.78
CA GLN A 458 24.26 7.49 2.57
C GLN A 458 25.27 7.91 1.48
N THR A 459 26.37 7.20 1.32
CA THR A 459 27.42 7.47 0.32
C THR A 459 27.01 7.21 -1.12
N THR A 460 25.86 6.56 -1.37
CA THR A 460 25.38 6.26 -2.74
C THR A 460 24.03 6.90 -3.05
N ARG A 461 23.53 7.72 -2.12
CA ARG A 461 22.36 8.59 -2.32
C ARG A 461 22.81 9.92 -2.93
N GLU A 462 22.05 10.39 -3.90
CA GLU A 462 22.21 11.70 -4.55
C GLU A 462 20.87 12.41 -4.38
N GLY A 463 20.81 13.65 -3.91
CA GLY A 463 19.54 14.37 -3.79
C GLY A 463 18.97 14.73 -5.16
N ILE A 464 19.54 15.77 -5.77
CA ILE A 464 19.19 16.24 -7.12
C ILE A 464 20.42 16.22 -8.02
N SER A 465 20.32 15.60 -9.19
CA SER A 465 21.39 15.57 -10.19
C SER A 465 21.00 16.31 -11.46
N ILE A 466 21.82 17.26 -11.89
CA ILE A 466 21.57 18.13 -13.05
C ILE A 466 22.75 18.01 -14.00
N TRP A 467 22.51 17.48 -15.21
CA TRP A 467 23.54 17.28 -16.21
C TRP A 467 23.26 18.13 -17.44
N GLU A 468 24.19 19.04 -17.75
CA GLU A 468 24.21 19.88 -18.95
C GLU A 468 22.91 20.66 -19.25
N THR A 469 22.23 21.18 -18.22
CA THR A 469 21.02 22.01 -18.39
C THR A 469 21.05 23.23 -17.48
N ASP A 470 20.67 24.36 -18.03
CA ASP A 470 20.75 25.67 -17.38
C ASP A 470 19.34 26.18 -17.02
N GLY A 471 19.20 26.85 -15.87
CA GLY A 471 18.00 27.62 -15.52
C GLY A 471 17.09 27.01 -14.45
N ILE A 472 17.45 25.85 -13.88
CA ILE A 472 16.65 25.23 -12.81
C ILE A 472 16.69 26.10 -11.55
N GLU A 473 15.51 26.43 -11.03
CA GLU A 473 15.32 27.34 -9.91
C GLU A 473 14.84 26.58 -8.65
N PHE A 474 15.47 26.88 -7.51
CA PHE A 474 15.10 26.45 -6.16
C PHE A 474 14.81 27.69 -5.32
N ASP A 475 13.57 27.81 -4.86
CA ASP A 475 13.00 28.97 -4.18
C ASP A 475 12.35 28.51 -2.86
N ASP A 476 12.93 28.89 -1.73
CA ASP A 476 12.43 28.52 -0.39
C ASP A 476 12.33 26.99 -0.18
N CYS A 477 13.36 26.24 -0.56
CA CYS A 477 13.38 24.77 -0.48
C CYS A 477 14.16 24.24 0.74
N ASP A 478 13.68 23.15 1.35
CA ASP A 478 14.43 22.40 2.37
C ASP A 478 15.14 21.20 1.72
N ILE A 479 16.45 21.07 1.90
CA ILE A 479 17.28 19.96 1.41
C ILE A 479 18.00 19.32 2.61
N TYR A 480 17.38 18.27 3.15
CA TYR A 480 17.80 17.63 4.40
C TYR A 480 18.32 16.21 4.17
N SER A 481 19.55 15.94 4.64
CA SER A 481 20.14 14.60 4.76
C SER A 481 20.05 13.74 3.49
N LYS A 482 20.51 14.26 2.35
CA LYS A 482 20.47 13.59 1.04
C LYS A 482 21.62 12.64 0.74
N GLY A 483 22.53 12.42 1.69
CA GLY A 483 23.69 11.57 1.48
C GLY A 483 24.86 12.37 0.91
N MET A 484 25.38 11.97 -0.25
CA MET A 484 26.62 12.54 -0.80
C MET A 484 26.45 14.01 -1.22
N GLN A 485 25.41 14.34 -1.98
CA GLN A 485 25.16 15.71 -2.44
C GLN A 485 23.68 16.06 -2.34
N GLY A 486 23.37 17.24 -1.79
CA GLY A 486 22.03 17.82 -1.83
C GLY A 486 21.63 18.17 -3.26
N ILE A 487 22.39 19.09 -3.87
CA ILE A 487 22.31 19.40 -5.31
C ILE A 487 23.67 19.14 -5.95
N ARG A 488 23.68 18.45 -7.09
CA ARG A 488 24.86 18.22 -7.91
C ARG A 488 24.62 18.67 -9.34
N THR A 489 25.46 19.57 -9.82
CA THR A 489 25.45 20.02 -11.20
C THR A 489 26.72 19.58 -11.93
N TYR A 490 26.54 19.22 -13.20
CA TYR A 490 27.58 18.97 -14.17
C TYR A 490 27.31 19.84 -15.38
N ASP A 491 28.16 20.84 -15.61
CA ASP A 491 28.07 21.77 -16.74
C ASP A 491 26.70 22.44 -16.88
N ALA A 492 26.16 22.84 -15.72
CA ALA A 492 24.81 23.32 -15.53
C ALA A 492 24.76 24.49 -14.53
N GLY A 493 24.06 25.55 -14.92
CA GLY A 493 23.78 26.73 -14.09
C GLY A 493 22.42 26.65 -13.39
N ILE A 494 22.40 26.91 -12.09
CA ILE A 494 21.20 26.86 -11.24
C ILE A 494 20.96 28.16 -10.48
N LYS A 495 19.76 28.34 -9.93
CA LYS A 495 19.45 29.43 -9.02
C LYS A 495 18.88 28.88 -7.71
N VAL A 496 19.48 29.23 -6.58
CA VAL A 496 19.09 28.77 -5.24
C VAL A 496 18.89 30.00 -4.37
N HIS A 497 17.68 30.28 -3.88
CA HIS A 497 17.41 31.56 -3.22
C HIS A 497 16.18 31.55 -2.31
N ASN A 498 15.98 32.69 -1.64
CA ASN A 498 14.80 33.01 -0.83
C ASN A 498 14.59 32.11 0.39
N GLY A 499 15.66 31.69 1.07
CA GLY A 499 15.53 30.93 2.32
C GLY A 499 15.66 29.42 2.13
N CYS A 500 16.33 28.96 1.08
CA CYS A 500 16.62 27.54 0.96
C CYS A 500 17.50 27.06 2.12
N ASN A 501 17.17 25.93 2.72
CA ASN A 501 17.90 25.31 3.82
C ASN A 501 18.62 24.05 3.33
N PHE A 502 19.92 23.93 3.56
CA PHE A 502 20.73 22.75 3.23
C PHE A 502 21.33 22.19 4.51
N GLU A 503 20.80 21.06 4.96
CA GLU A 503 21.09 20.54 6.30
C GLU A 503 21.59 19.10 6.28
N PHE A 504 22.67 18.83 7.03
CA PHE A 504 23.22 17.50 7.27
C PHE A 504 23.52 16.68 6.00
N ASN A 505 23.93 17.35 4.93
CA ASN A 505 24.42 16.72 3.71
C ASN A 505 25.94 16.53 3.79
N GLN A 506 26.49 15.55 3.06
CA GLN A 506 27.94 15.52 2.89
C GLN A 506 28.37 16.75 2.07
N ILE A 507 27.71 17.05 0.96
CA ILE A 507 27.86 18.34 0.25
C ILE A 507 26.47 18.98 0.08
N GLY A 508 26.29 20.22 0.52
CA GLY A 508 25.03 20.95 0.31
C GLY A 508 24.77 21.17 -1.18
N VAL A 509 25.61 21.96 -1.84
CA VAL A 509 25.59 22.20 -3.28
C VAL A 509 26.97 21.91 -3.88
N SER A 510 27.00 21.09 -4.92
CA SER A 510 28.19 20.82 -5.71
C SER A 510 27.97 21.23 -7.16
N CYS A 511 28.93 21.97 -7.71
CA CYS A 511 28.90 22.40 -9.10
C CYS A 511 30.21 22.04 -9.76
N TYR A 512 30.14 21.18 -10.77
CA TYR A 512 31.29 20.76 -11.57
C TYR A 512 31.15 21.32 -12.98
N ALA A 513 32.23 21.86 -13.52
CA ALA A 513 32.27 22.25 -14.92
C ALA A 513 33.53 21.78 -15.63
N THR A 514 33.32 21.16 -16.78
CA THR A 514 34.31 20.69 -17.74
C THR A 514 34.37 21.57 -18.98
N TYR A 515 33.36 22.43 -19.22
CA TYR A 515 33.34 23.43 -20.31
C TYR A 515 32.58 24.72 -19.92
N PRO A 516 32.71 25.84 -20.69
CA PRO A 516 32.02 27.10 -20.39
C PRO A 516 30.49 26.95 -20.41
N MET A 517 29.83 27.30 -19.31
CA MET A 517 28.37 27.23 -19.16
C MET A 517 27.70 28.47 -19.76
N SER A 518 26.52 28.31 -20.38
CA SER A 518 25.76 29.44 -20.94
C SER A 518 25.05 30.28 -19.88
N TYR A 519 24.84 29.71 -18.69
CA TYR A 519 24.17 30.33 -17.55
C TYR A 519 25.02 30.21 -16.29
N LYS A 520 24.92 31.23 -15.44
CA LYS A 520 25.67 31.34 -14.18
C LYS A 520 24.91 30.65 -13.04
N SER A 521 25.63 29.90 -12.20
CA SER A 521 25.05 29.44 -10.93
C SER A 521 24.97 30.59 -9.94
N VAL A 522 23.81 30.76 -9.30
CA VAL A 522 23.56 31.79 -8.28
C VAL A 522 23.03 31.12 -7.03
N ILE A 523 23.79 31.18 -5.94
CA ILE A 523 23.45 30.68 -4.61
C ILE A 523 23.29 31.89 -3.70
N GLY A 524 22.03 32.23 -3.45
CA GLY A 524 21.56 33.35 -2.65
C GLY A 524 21.17 34.58 -3.45
N THR A 525 20.50 35.52 -2.79
CA THR A 525 20.02 36.79 -3.35
C THR A 525 20.21 37.90 -2.33
N ALA A 526 20.04 39.16 -2.72
CA ALA A 526 20.23 40.30 -1.82
C ALA A 526 19.13 40.47 -0.75
N THR A 527 18.07 39.66 -0.73
CA THR A 527 16.88 39.90 0.10
C THR A 527 16.73 38.96 1.29
N THR A 528 16.90 37.65 1.07
CA THR A 528 16.70 36.61 2.09
C THR A 528 17.86 35.63 2.03
N GLU A 529 18.46 35.35 3.17
CA GLU A 529 19.60 34.44 3.26
C GLU A 529 19.15 33.00 3.10
N ASN A 530 19.91 32.20 2.35
CA ASN A 530 19.82 30.74 2.46
C ASN A 530 20.62 30.27 3.67
N LEU A 531 20.22 29.15 4.27
CA LEU A 531 20.94 28.52 5.38
C LEU A 531 21.63 27.24 4.90
N PHE A 532 22.88 27.08 5.30
CA PHE A 532 23.64 25.85 5.17
C PHE A 532 24.10 25.44 6.57
N TYR A 533 23.60 24.33 7.09
CA TYR A 533 23.80 23.93 8.47
C TYR A 533 24.27 22.48 8.62
N GLY A 534 25.38 22.29 9.34
CA GLY A 534 25.87 20.96 9.72
C GLY A 534 26.23 20.05 8.53
N ASN A 535 26.56 20.62 7.37
CA ASN A 535 27.05 19.85 6.23
C ASN A 535 28.54 19.52 6.41
N GLN A 536 29.07 18.52 5.70
CA GLN A 536 30.53 18.38 5.63
C GLN A 536 31.14 19.49 4.75
N TYR A 537 30.54 19.73 3.59
CA TYR A 537 30.88 20.81 2.67
C TYR A 537 29.60 21.60 2.34
N ASP A 538 29.57 22.91 2.49
CA ASP A 538 28.36 23.67 2.15
C ASP A 538 28.23 23.87 0.65
N VAL A 539 29.25 24.48 0.03
CA VAL A 539 29.32 24.71 -1.41
C VAL A 539 30.66 24.23 -1.94
N TYR A 540 30.63 23.29 -2.88
CA TYR A 540 31.82 22.78 -3.59
C TYR A 540 31.76 23.16 -5.06
N ALA A 541 32.62 24.06 -5.51
CA ALA A 541 32.71 24.44 -6.91
C ALA A 541 34.04 23.97 -7.51
N SER A 542 33.99 23.24 -8.62
CA SER A 542 35.17 22.71 -9.30
C SER A 542 35.15 22.89 -10.81
N THR A 543 36.29 23.28 -11.36
CA THR A 543 36.52 23.43 -12.80
C THR A 543 37.74 22.67 -13.28
N ALA A 544 37.65 22.13 -14.50
CA ALA A 544 38.77 21.45 -15.12
C ALA A 544 39.99 22.39 -15.33
N SER A 545 41.20 21.85 -15.17
CA SER A 545 42.47 22.59 -15.30
C SER A 545 42.76 23.01 -16.75
N GLY A 546 43.54 24.09 -16.93
CA GLY A 546 43.96 24.59 -18.25
C GLY A 546 43.05 25.66 -18.88
N PHE A 547 42.03 26.14 -18.17
CA PHE A 547 41.16 27.23 -18.59
C PHE A 547 41.53 28.59 -17.95
N LEU A 548 42.83 28.88 -17.90
CA LEU A 548 43.33 30.21 -17.53
C LEU A 548 42.68 31.29 -18.40
N GLY A 549 41.86 32.15 -17.80
CA GLY A 549 41.57 33.48 -18.34
C GLY A 549 40.92 33.54 -19.72
N LEU A 550 39.93 32.71 -20.03
CA LEU A 550 38.99 33.08 -21.11
C LEU A 550 38.09 34.22 -20.60
N TYR A 551 38.61 35.44 -20.71
CA TYR A 551 37.85 36.68 -20.71
C TYR A 551 36.59 36.49 -21.56
N ASN A 552 35.44 36.37 -20.91
CA ASN A 552 34.16 36.50 -21.59
C ASN A 552 33.51 37.81 -21.12
N PRO A 553 33.51 38.86 -21.96
CA PRO A 553 32.87 40.14 -21.63
C PRO A 553 31.35 40.03 -21.42
N LEU A 554 30.76 38.84 -21.57
CA LEU A 554 29.34 38.53 -21.31
C LEU A 554 29.10 37.69 -20.03
N GLY A 555 30.12 37.35 -19.22
CA GLY A 555 29.94 36.70 -17.90
C GLY A 555 29.67 35.18 -17.88
N LYS A 556 29.97 34.44 -18.96
CA LYS A 556 29.60 33.01 -19.15
C LYS A 556 30.56 31.95 -18.56
N PHE A 557 31.13 32.23 -17.40
CA PHE A 557 31.51 31.19 -16.43
C PHE A 557 31.66 31.91 -15.11
N SER A 558 30.62 31.92 -14.30
CA SER A 558 30.63 32.63 -13.04
C SER A 558 29.73 31.86 -12.08
N MET A 559 30.09 31.89 -10.81
CA MET A 559 29.21 31.45 -9.74
C MET A 559 29.12 32.58 -8.73
N ASP A 560 27.89 32.95 -8.36
CA ASP A 560 27.62 33.81 -7.22
C ASP A 560 27.31 32.94 -6.02
N VAL A 561 28.05 33.15 -4.93
CA VAL A 561 27.67 32.68 -3.60
C VAL A 561 27.52 33.93 -2.75
N ILE A 562 26.30 34.45 -2.66
CA ILE A 562 26.04 35.76 -2.07
C ILE A 562 24.94 35.71 -1.01
N ASN A 563 25.14 36.43 0.10
CA ASN A 563 24.14 36.58 1.15
C ASN A 563 23.56 35.24 1.64
N ASN A 564 24.44 34.31 2.03
CA ASN A 564 24.07 33.03 2.66
C ASN A 564 24.61 32.98 4.09
N HIS A 565 23.96 32.18 4.93
CA HIS A 565 24.42 31.82 6.26
C HIS A 565 24.98 30.40 6.23
N PHE A 566 26.23 30.24 6.61
CA PHE A 566 26.93 28.96 6.74
C PHE A 566 27.22 28.69 8.22
N GLU A 567 26.72 27.60 8.77
CA GLU A 567 26.84 27.29 10.20
C GLU A 567 27.23 25.83 10.48
N GLY A 568 28.26 25.62 11.31
CA GLY A 568 28.60 24.30 11.86
C GLY A 568 29.18 23.27 10.89
N SER A 569 29.53 23.68 9.67
CA SER A 569 30.06 22.80 8.62
C SER A 569 31.59 22.62 8.70
N GLN A 570 32.13 21.52 8.16
CA GLN A 570 33.59 21.32 8.14
C GLN A 570 34.29 22.26 7.14
N TYR A 571 33.65 22.52 6.00
CA TYR A 571 34.11 23.46 4.98
C TYR A 571 32.92 24.27 4.46
N GLY A 572 33.06 25.60 4.42
CA GLY A 572 32.04 26.49 3.85
C GLY A 572 32.04 26.43 2.32
N VAL A 573 32.73 27.39 1.69
CA VAL A 573 32.80 27.47 0.22
C VAL A 573 34.17 27.00 -0.28
N ILE A 574 34.20 25.98 -1.13
CA ILE A 574 35.41 25.49 -1.81
C ILE A 574 35.44 25.96 -3.26
N MET A 575 36.58 26.55 -3.65
CA MET A 575 36.89 26.97 -5.02
C MET A 575 38.07 26.16 -5.57
N ASP A 576 37.78 25.21 -6.45
CA ASP A 576 38.74 24.33 -7.09
C ASP A 576 38.85 24.63 -8.59
N GLY A 577 39.99 25.15 -9.06
CA GLY A 577 40.22 25.49 -10.48
C GLY A 577 39.98 26.97 -10.88
N PRO A 578 40.49 27.42 -12.04
CA PRO A 578 40.59 28.85 -12.40
C PRO A 578 39.25 29.41 -12.87
N SER A 579 38.57 30.27 -12.10
CA SER A 579 37.22 30.73 -12.50
C SER A 579 36.78 32.03 -11.82
N ASN A 580 35.81 32.74 -12.41
CA ASN A 580 35.25 34.04 -11.98
C ASN A 580 34.16 33.86 -10.89
N PHE A 581 34.59 33.43 -9.70
CA PHE A 581 33.72 33.32 -8.52
C PHE A 581 33.47 34.70 -7.90
N ARG A 582 32.22 34.95 -7.51
CA ARG A 582 31.87 36.09 -6.68
C ARG A 582 31.25 35.60 -5.38
N ILE A 583 32.00 35.77 -4.30
CA ILE A 583 31.63 35.32 -2.96
C ILE A 583 31.55 36.53 -2.04
N GLY A 584 30.35 36.95 -1.66
CA GLY A 584 30.21 38.12 -0.82
C GLY A 584 28.89 38.32 -0.11
N GLY A 585 28.90 39.04 1.00
CA GLY A 585 27.72 39.23 1.84
C GLY A 585 27.35 38.01 2.67
N ASN A 586 28.17 36.96 2.72
CA ASN A 586 27.84 35.75 3.46
C ASN A 586 28.26 35.84 4.92
N THR A 587 27.57 35.12 5.79
CA THR A 587 27.92 34.93 7.21
C THR A 587 28.41 33.51 7.43
N PHE A 588 29.55 33.35 8.11
CA PHE A 588 30.15 32.05 8.46
C PHE A 588 30.25 31.91 9.98
N THR A 589 29.51 30.98 10.57
CA THR A 589 29.44 30.73 12.02
C THR A 589 29.98 29.34 12.32
N ASP A 590 31.01 29.23 13.17
CA ASP A 590 31.58 27.94 13.59
C ASP A 590 31.91 26.92 12.46
N VAL A 591 32.38 27.42 11.30
CA VAL A 591 32.85 26.60 10.17
C VAL A 591 34.32 26.15 10.36
N GLY A 592 34.64 24.89 9.99
CA GLY A 592 35.94 24.22 10.17
C GLY A 592 37.07 24.63 9.20
N VAL A 593 38.28 24.08 9.42
CA VAL A 593 39.57 24.58 8.86
C VAL A 593 40.08 23.80 7.63
N SER A 594 40.49 24.49 6.55
CA SER A 594 41.86 24.43 5.97
C SER A 594 42.11 25.53 4.93
N ALA A 595 43.35 26.07 4.94
CA ALA A 595 44.12 26.92 4.01
C ALA A 595 43.48 28.16 3.31
N TRP A 596 44.06 29.32 3.64
CA TRP A 596 43.95 30.65 3.01
C TRP A 596 42.75 31.52 3.39
N THR A 597 43.07 32.59 4.13
CA THR A 597 42.15 33.62 4.62
C THR A 597 42.14 34.83 3.68
N ALA A 598 40.97 35.23 3.19
CA ALA A 598 40.74 36.58 2.70
C ALA A 598 39.62 37.25 3.51
N ASN A 599 39.94 37.65 4.75
CA ASN A 599 39.06 38.51 5.55
C ASN A 599 39.07 39.97 5.02
N THR A 600 40.03 40.28 4.14
CA THR A 600 40.14 41.51 3.35
C THR A 600 40.08 41.09 1.89
N GLY A 601 39.13 41.63 1.13
CA GLY A 601 38.81 41.12 -0.19
C GLY A 601 40.02 40.93 -1.11
N PHE A 602 39.99 39.84 -1.87
CA PHE A 602 41.01 39.53 -2.87
C PHE A 602 40.38 39.62 -4.25
N ASN A 603 41.05 40.36 -5.14
CA ASN A 603 40.74 40.39 -6.56
C ASN A 603 41.89 39.71 -7.30
N ASN A 604 41.67 38.46 -7.68
CA ASN A 604 42.62 37.77 -8.55
C ASN A 604 42.39 38.26 -9.97
N THR A 605 43.23 39.15 -10.49
CA THR A 605 43.06 39.68 -11.86
C THR A 605 43.25 38.63 -12.94
N MET A 606 43.97 37.52 -12.68
CA MET A 606 44.15 36.42 -13.64
C MET A 606 42.91 35.52 -13.75
N ASN A 607 42.23 35.25 -12.63
CA ASN A 607 41.02 34.40 -12.59
C ASN A 607 39.68 35.17 -12.42
N GLN A 608 39.75 36.48 -12.21
CA GLN A 608 38.61 37.40 -11.94
C GLN A 608 37.76 37.03 -10.72
N ASN A 609 38.36 36.38 -9.72
CA ASN A 609 37.70 36.08 -8.45
C ASN A 609 37.46 37.35 -7.63
N LEU A 610 36.22 37.54 -7.17
CA LEU A 610 35.83 38.60 -6.25
C LEU A 610 35.33 38.00 -4.94
N VAL A 611 36.16 38.04 -3.91
CA VAL A 611 35.75 37.69 -2.55
C VAL A 611 35.72 38.94 -1.70
N GLY A 612 34.61 39.25 -1.02
CA GLY A 612 34.53 40.43 -0.16
C GLY A 612 33.20 40.61 0.55
N CYS A 613 33.17 41.45 1.58
CA CYS A 613 31.98 41.72 2.40
C CYS A 613 31.39 40.47 3.09
N ASN A 614 32.21 39.47 3.43
CA ASN A 614 31.76 38.31 4.20
C ASN A 614 32.00 38.58 5.70
N ARG A 615 31.10 38.10 6.55
CA ARG A 615 31.20 38.14 8.01
C ARG A 615 31.66 36.78 8.53
N ILE A 616 32.67 36.76 9.37
CA ILE A 616 33.19 35.54 9.99
C ILE A 616 32.95 35.64 11.50
N GLU A 617 32.09 34.75 12.00
CA GLU A 617 31.64 34.64 13.40
C GLU A 617 32.06 33.30 14.02
N SER A 618 33.29 32.86 13.74
CA SER A 618 33.79 31.54 14.13
C SER A 618 34.86 31.61 15.22
N ARG A 619 34.99 30.54 16.00
CA ARG A 619 36.16 30.33 16.89
C ARG A 619 37.42 29.89 16.13
N PHE A 620 37.29 29.52 14.85
CA PHE A 620 38.34 29.00 13.97
C PHE A 620 38.42 29.84 12.67
N ASN A 621 39.62 30.15 12.19
CA ASN A 621 39.85 31.30 11.30
C ASN A 621 39.36 31.25 9.82
N ILE A 622 38.55 30.29 9.33
CA ILE A 622 38.39 30.13 7.86
C ILE A 622 37.00 29.59 7.45
N GLY A 623 36.33 30.24 6.47
CA GLY A 623 35.07 29.78 5.85
C GLY A 623 35.11 29.56 4.33
N ILE A 624 36.16 30.03 3.64
CA ILE A 624 36.34 29.89 2.18
C ILE A 624 37.71 29.25 1.93
N LEU A 625 37.78 28.23 1.08
CA LEU A 625 38.99 27.47 0.75
C LEU A 625 39.24 27.49 -0.77
N ALA A 626 40.35 28.12 -1.17
CA ALA A 626 40.85 28.10 -2.54
C ALA A 626 41.89 26.99 -2.73
N ILE A 627 41.67 26.07 -3.68
CA ILE A 627 42.59 24.96 -3.99
C ILE A 627 42.93 24.88 -5.48
N GLY A 628 43.87 23.99 -5.83
CA GLY A 628 44.32 23.79 -7.20
C GLY A 628 44.98 25.04 -7.77
N GLU A 629 44.60 25.44 -8.98
CA GLU A 629 45.12 26.65 -9.64
C GLU A 629 44.77 27.95 -8.90
N ASN A 630 43.81 27.95 -7.96
CA ASN A 630 43.58 29.11 -7.07
C ASN A 630 44.53 29.16 -5.86
N LYS A 631 45.36 28.13 -5.64
CA LYS A 631 46.28 28.04 -4.49
C LYS A 631 47.56 28.86 -4.67
N GLU A 632 47.98 29.10 -5.91
CA GLU A 632 49.24 29.79 -6.24
C GLU A 632 49.10 31.33 -6.35
N MET A 633 47.99 31.92 -5.92
CA MET A 633 47.66 33.33 -6.18
C MET A 633 47.28 34.13 -4.94
#